data_AF-A0A434U7W2-F1
#
_entry.id   AF-A0A434U7W2-F1
#
_cell.length_a   1.000
_cell.length_b   1.000
_cell.length_c   1.000
_cell.angle_alpha   90.00
_cell.angle_beta   90.00
_cell.angle_gamma   90.00
#
_symmetry.space_group_name_H-M   'P 1'
#
loop_
_entity.id
_entity.type
_entity.pdbx_description
1 polymer ?
#
loop_
_entity_poly.entity_id
_entity_poly.type
_entity_poly.pdbx_seq_one_letter_code
_entity_poly.pdbx_strand_id
1 'polypeptide(L)'
;MQIDVITKREELNRLKENWDDLYQKDPEAQFFLSWTFLSSYMRRYEDAWSVLAARSGPPGSSYVALLPLRLRTRLNKKTGICHNEINMAGNYAADYAGILCAPGFAERAIPALARHLLKMNWAKLHLENLRMSEKRRRLLIDNLADKRLTAHKMPRVNKTDNVDNCICPAAALPGDWDSYLEQKTSSNTRQKIRRFLRKLDGSGEFRITHADASTIDRDIGIILEMWRIKWAPRKGNLLPGLVRSNRILFKDAFESGTLFLPILWQGDKPLGGLAFLVDRVKKTMLFHLAGRDETANDIPSGLVLHGYCIRHAIEQGFRSYDFLRGNEPYKYSYGVEETTIHCVLVKTRTGRNLGDRIDERSVGSVLEQATKFHEAGNHAIAENGYRQILEVNPRHPRTLYGLGQLLAAKGDHWSAADTFGSLVEIAPKSVKAWSRLAVELQLLSRHADAADAFRKLLELNPDLSGARYGLGRSLAQLSQVDEATRVLSAVEDKADPMLRAKIRLQLRKLKSDVSPCYIKLEPANAGVSRLERMDA
;
A
#
# COMPACT_ATOMS: atom_id res chain seq x y z
N MET A 1 26.73 10.90 7.24
CA MET A 1 26.01 9.87 6.47
C MET A 1 24.93 10.57 5.68
N GLN A 2 24.95 10.42 4.36
CA GLN A 2 23.85 10.85 3.51
C GLN A 2 22.87 9.69 3.36
N ILE A 3 21.56 9.98 3.42
CA ILE A 3 20.49 9.01 3.21
C ILE A 3 19.76 9.38 1.93
N ASP A 4 19.78 8.47 0.98
CA ASP A 4 18.99 8.56 -0.25
C ASP A 4 17.74 7.67 -0.09
N VAL A 5 16.60 8.11 -0.62
CA VAL A 5 15.31 7.39 -0.53
C VAL A 5 14.97 6.83 -1.89
N ILE A 6 15.11 5.52 -2.04
CA ILE A 6 14.93 4.85 -3.32
C ILE A 6 13.51 4.31 -3.38
N THR A 7 12.74 4.78 -4.37
CA THR A 7 11.31 4.44 -4.55
C THR A 7 10.98 3.99 -5.97
N LYS A 8 11.86 4.29 -6.94
CA LYS A 8 11.65 3.95 -8.34
C LYS A 8 12.23 2.59 -8.67
N ARG A 9 11.55 1.83 -9.53
CA ARG A 9 11.94 0.48 -9.93
C ARG A 9 13.30 0.45 -10.63
N GLU A 10 13.59 1.44 -11.46
CA GLU A 10 14.86 1.55 -12.19
C GLU A 10 16.03 1.74 -11.24
N GLU A 11 15.86 2.57 -10.22
CA GLU A 11 16.87 2.82 -9.19
C GLU A 11 17.05 1.60 -8.28
N LEU A 12 15.96 0.91 -7.92
CA LEU A 12 16.05 -0.36 -7.20
C LEU A 12 16.89 -1.37 -7.98
N ASN A 13 16.65 -1.52 -9.29
CA ASN A 13 17.43 -2.46 -10.11
C ASN A 13 18.93 -2.15 -10.09
N ARG A 14 19.31 -0.87 -10.08
CA ARG A 14 20.72 -0.43 -9.98
C ARG A 14 21.35 -0.76 -8.61
N LEU A 15 20.55 -1.03 -7.58
CA LEU A 15 21.08 -1.44 -6.28
C LEU A 15 21.59 -2.87 -6.25
N LYS A 16 21.22 -3.73 -7.21
CA LYS A 16 21.45 -5.19 -7.10
C LYS A 16 22.89 -5.53 -6.71
N GLU A 17 23.87 -5.00 -7.44
CA GLU A 17 25.29 -5.32 -7.20
C GLU A 17 25.75 -4.88 -5.81
N ASN A 18 25.42 -3.65 -5.40
CA ASN A 18 25.76 -3.15 -4.08
C ASN A 18 24.97 -3.87 -2.96
N TRP A 19 23.74 -4.29 -3.23
CA TRP A 19 22.92 -5.08 -2.30
C TRP A 19 23.53 -6.46 -2.07
N ASP A 20 23.93 -7.16 -3.12
CA ASP A 20 24.57 -8.47 -3.04
C ASP A 20 25.93 -8.38 -2.32
N ASP A 21 26.72 -7.33 -2.59
CA ASP A 21 27.98 -7.07 -1.89
C ASP A 21 27.77 -6.84 -0.38
N LEU A 22 26.81 -5.98 -0.01
CA LEU A 22 26.44 -5.76 1.38
C LEU A 22 25.91 -7.03 2.03
N TYR A 23 25.07 -7.78 1.32
CA TYR A 23 24.52 -9.04 1.79
C TYR A 23 25.63 -10.03 2.15
N GLN A 24 26.62 -10.17 1.27
CA GLN A 24 27.75 -11.07 1.48
C GLN A 24 28.60 -10.63 2.69
N LYS A 25 28.95 -9.35 2.79
CA LYS A 25 29.84 -8.79 3.82
C LYS A 25 29.19 -8.66 5.20
N ASP A 26 27.88 -8.47 5.27
CA ASP A 26 27.19 -8.25 6.55
C ASP A 26 27.07 -9.58 7.33
N PRO A 27 27.71 -9.73 8.50
CA PRO A 27 27.64 -10.96 9.29
C PRO A 27 26.25 -11.20 9.91
N GLU A 28 25.39 -10.18 9.97
CA GLU A 28 24.03 -10.28 10.52
C GLU A 28 22.96 -10.39 9.43
N ALA A 29 23.35 -10.39 8.15
CA ALA A 29 22.42 -10.58 7.04
C ALA A 29 21.88 -12.02 7.01
N GLN A 30 20.62 -12.14 6.58
CA GLN A 30 19.84 -13.38 6.56
C GLN A 30 18.98 -13.46 5.30
N PHE A 31 18.57 -14.65 4.90
CA PHE A 31 17.96 -14.94 3.59
C PHE A 31 16.87 -13.96 3.13
N PHE A 32 15.98 -13.55 4.01
CA PHE A 32 14.88 -12.64 3.72
C PHE A 32 15.31 -11.18 3.45
N LEU A 33 16.56 -10.82 3.76
CA LEU A 33 17.21 -9.58 3.31
C LEU A 33 17.98 -9.75 2.00
N SER A 34 18.09 -10.96 1.45
CA SER A 34 18.75 -11.17 0.15
C SER A 34 18.00 -10.42 -0.96
N TRP A 35 18.74 -10.01 -1.98
CA TRP A 35 18.15 -9.45 -3.18
C TRP A 35 17.13 -10.41 -3.80
N THR A 36 17.48 -11.70 -3.87
CA THR A 36 16.65 -12.77 -4.43
C THR A 36 15.26 -12.81 -3.82
N PHE A 37 15.16 -12.78 -2.49
CA PHE A 37 13.87 -12.78 -1.81
C PHE A 37 13.17 -11.42 -1.90
N LEU A 38 13.86 -10.36 -1.52
CA LEU A 38 13.20 -9.10 -1.21
C LEU A 38 12.84 -8.30 -2.46
N SER A 39 13.63 -8.42 -3.54
CA SER A 39 13.32 -7.73 -4.80
C SER A 39 12.03 -8.26 -5.43
N SER A 40 11.79 -9.58 -5.44
CA SER A 40 10.50 -10.16 -5.87
C SER A 40 9.35 -9.62 -5.01
N TYR A 41 9.50 -9.61 -3.68
CA TYR A 41 8.49 -9.05 -2.78
C TYR A 41 8.17 -7.59 -3.11
N MET A 42 9.19 -6.74 -3.27
CA MET A 42 9.01 -5.31 -3.55
C MET A 42 8.35 -5.07 -4.90
N ARG A 43 8.70 -5.83 -5.95
CA ARG A 43 8.07 -5.71 -7.28
C ARG A 43 6.58 -5.99 -7.27
N ARG A 44 6.09 -6.87 -6.37
CA ARG A 44 4.64 -7.17 -6.23
C ARG A 44 3.85 -6.05 -5.55
N TYR A 45 4.53 -5.11 -4.90
CA TYR A 45 3.93 -3.98 -4.21
C TYR A 45 4.50 -2.67 -4.73
N GLU A 46 4.51 -2.53 -6.06
CA GLU A 46 4.88 -1.30 -6.77
C GLU A 46 4.18 -0.09 -6.13
N ASP A 47 4.89 1.04 -6.06
CA ASP A 47 4.49 2.30 -5.40
C ASP A 47 4.34 2.27 -3.86
N ALA A 48 4.49 1.12 -3.21
CA ALA A 48 4.34 1.00 -1.76
C ALA A 48 5.65 0.71 -1.01
N TRP A 49 6.77 0.45 -1.68
CA TRP A 49 8.06 0.19 -1.03
C TRP A 49 9.01 1.39 -1.12
N SER A 50 9.98 1.43 -0.22
CA SER A 50 11.14 2.30 -0.33
C SER A 50 12.35 1.70 0.36
N VAL A 51 13.54 2.00 -0.13
CA VAL A 51 14.79 1.62 0.53
C VAL A 51 15.49 2.89 0.99
N LEU A 52 15.68 3.02 2.31
CA LEU A 52 16.55 4.06 2.84
C LEU A 52 18.00 3.56 2.69
N ALA A 53 18.77 4.25 1.86
CA ALA A 53 20.11 3.84 1.49
C ALA A 53 21.14 4.83 2.05
N ALA A 54 22.00 4.36 2.94
CA ALA A 54 23.01 5.19 3.60
C ALA A 54 24.35 5.09 2.88
N ARG A 55 25.00 6.22 2.62
CA ARG A 55 26.39 6.27 2.14
C ARG A 55 27.25 7.23 2.94
N SER A 56 28.55 6.91 2.99
CA SER A 56 29.57 7.67 3.70
C SER A 56 30.21 8.77 2.85
N GLY A 57 30.29 8.57 1.53
CA GLY A 57 30.92 9.48 0.57
C GLY A 57 29.95 10.36 -0.24
N PRO A 58 30.47 11.13 -1.22
CA PRO A 58 29.70 12.01 -2.09
C PRO A 58 28.71 11.24 -3.00
N PRO A 59 27.77 11.94 -3.67
CA PRO A 59 26.83 11.31 -4.61
C PRO A 59 27.55 10.41 -5.62
N GLY A 60 27.02 9.20 -5.80
CA GLY A 60 27.64 8.15 -6.62
C GLY A 60 28.49 7.14 -5.86
N SER A 61 28.84 7.40 -4.60
CA SER A 61 29.51 6.39 -3.75
C SER A 61 28.58 5.22 -3.45
N SER A 62 29.13 4.00 -3.33
CA SER A 62 28.38 2.81 -2.91
C SER A 62 27.71 3.01 -1.55
N TYR A 63 26.53 2.41 -1.38
CA TYR A 63 25.85 2.41 -0.09
C TYR A 63 26.52 1.44 0.87
N VAL A 64 26.53 1.83 2.13
CA VAL A 64 27.10 1.08 3.27
C VAL A 64 26.02 0.51 4.19
N ALA A 65 24.76 0.92 4.02
CA ALA A 65 23.62 0.30 4.67
C ALA A 65 22.32 0.49 3.89
N LEU A 66 21.43 -0.49 3.96
CA LEU A 66 20.12 -0.48 3.32
C LEU A 66 19.06 -0.87 4.36
N LEU A 67 18.02 -0.04 4.48
CA LEU A 67 16.82 -0.32 5.28
C LEU A 67 15.61 -0.40 4.34
N PRO A 68 15.18 -1.62 3.97
CA PRO A 68 14.03 -1.84 3.11
C PRO A 68 12.72 -1.67 3.89
N LEU A 69 11.81 -0.85 3.37
CA LEU A 69 10.56 -0.45 4.01
C LEU A 69 9.38 -0.57 3.06
N ARG A 70 8.19 -0.62 3.65
CA ARG A 70 6.91 -0.59 2.95
C ARG A 70 5.96 0.41 3.59
N LEU A 71 5.55 1.41 2.84
CA LEU A 71 4.50 2.35 3.19
C LEU A 71 3.12 1.70 2.99
N ARG A 72 2.23 1.94 3.94
CA ARG A 72 0.80 1.66 3.82
C ARG A 72 0.01 2.87 4.27
N THR A 73 -1.12 3.08 3.62
CA THR A 73 -2.08 4.11 4.01
C THR A 73 -3.31 3.42 4.56
N ARG A 74 -3.87 3.98 5.64
CA ARG A 74 -5.03 3.45 6.34
C ARG A 74 -5.99 4.57 6.67
N LEU A 75 -7.27 4.34 6.45
CA LEU A 75 -8.32 5.20 6.95
C LEU A 75 -8.64 4.85 8.41
N ASN A 76 -8.55 5.81 9.31
CA ASN A 76 -9.17 5.69 10.61
C ASN A 76 -10.68 5.94 10.48
N LYS A 77 -11.46 4.85 10.47
CA LYS A 77 -12.92 4.88 10.28
C LYS A 77 -13.67 5.75 11.30
N LYS A 78 -13.13 5.95 12.51
CA LYS A 78 -13.77 6.79 13.54
C LYS A 78 -13.62 8.27 13.23
N THR A 79 -12.45 8.67 12.74
CA THR A 79 -12.12 10.09 12.50
C THR A 79 -12.31 10.50 11.04
N GLY A 80 -12.38 9.55 10.11
CA GLY A 80 -12.38 9.82 8.68
C GLY A 80 -11.04 10.31 8.11
N ILE A 81 -9.96 10.26 8.90
CA ILE A 81 -8.62 10.75 8.55
C ILE A 81 -7.74 9.57 8.13
N CYS A 82 -7.02 9.73 7.02
CA CYS A 82 -6.00 8.80 6.57
C CYS A 82 -4.69 9.01 7.34
N HIS A 83 -4.04 7.92 7.72
CA HIS A 83 -2.70 7.91 8.31
C HIS A 83 -1.80 6.91 7.60
N ASN A 84 -0.50 7.12 7.76
CA ASN A 84 0.55 6.31 7.16
C ASN A 84 1.16 5.35 8.19
N GLU A 85 1.44 4.15 7.73
CA GLU A 85 2.11 3.10 8.48
C GLU A 85 3.34 2.66 7.67
N ILE A 86 4.52 2.69 8.28
CA ILE A 86 5.74 2.12 7.69
C ILE A 86 5.93 0.73 8.29
N ASN A 87 6.10 -0.28 7.43
CA ASN A 87 6.45 -1.64 7.80
C ASN A 87 7.84 -1.98 7.29
N MET A 88 8.50 -2.95 7.89
CA MET A 88 9.66 -3.59 7.26
C MET A 88 9.24 -4.20 5.92
N ALA A 89 10.04 -4.02 4.86
CA ALA A 89 9.77 -4.74 3.62
C ALA A 89 9.90 -6.25 3.85
N GLY A 90 9.11 -7.04 3.14
CA GLY A 90 8.99 -8.49 3.38
C GLY A 90 7.98 -8.84 4.48
N ASN A 91 7.49 -7.90 5.30
CA ASN A 91 6.50 -8.24 6.32
C ASN A 91 5.26 -8.92 5.68
N TYR A 92 4.68 -9.89 6.40
CA TYR A 92 3.68 -10.87 5.95
C TYR A 92 4.16 -11.99 5.00
N ALA A 93 5.42 -11.96 4.55
CA ALA A 93 6.03 -13.02 3.75
C ALA A 93 7.38 -13.52 4.32
N ALA A 94 8.09 -12.67 5.05
CA ALA A 94 9.38 -12.96 5.66
C ALA A 94 9.24 -13.26 7.15
N ASP A 95 9.93 -14.30 7.61
CA ASP A 95 10.05 -14.61 9.03
C ASP A 95 11.01 -13.65 9.74
N TYR A 96 12.00 -13.12 9.03
CA TYR A 96 12.98 -12.16 9.54
C TYR A 96 13.05 -10.89 8.70
N ALA A 97 13.33 -9.77 9.36
CA ALA A 97 13.60 -8.48 8.75
C ALA A 97 14.79 -7.81 9.45
N GLY A 98 15.30 -6.72 8.87
CA GLY A 98 16.41 -5.99 9.47
C GLY A 98 16.99 -4.92 8.59
N ILE A 99 18.27 -4.64 8.81
CA ILE A 99 19.08 -3.65 8.09
C ILE A 99 20.29 -4.39 7.55
N LEU A 100 20.55 -4.27 6.25
CA LEU A 100 21.86 -4.64 5.71
C LEU A 100 22.84 -3.53 6.02
N CYS A 101 23.98 -3.86 6.58
CA CYS A 101 25.01 -2.88 6.92
C CYS A 101 26.40 -3.48 6.81
N ALA A 102 27.27 -2.79 6.06
CA ALA A 102 28.67 -3.15 5.95
C ALA A 102 29.34 -3.14 7.35
N PRO A 103 30.26 -4.09 7.61
CA PRO A 103 31.05 -4.09 8.84
C PRO A 103 31.72 -2.72 9.10
N GLY A 104 31.70 -2.28 10.36
CA GLY A 104 32.28 -0.99 10.78
C GLY A 104 31.40 0.25 10.54
N PHE A 105 30.27 0.13 9.82
CA PHE A 105 29.42 1.29 9.53
C PHE A 105 28.18 1.41 10.42
N ALA A 106 27.82 0.36 11.18
CA ALA A 106 26.58 0.29 11.96
C ALA A 106 26.35 1.51 12.88
N GLU A 107 27.39 1.95 13.61
CA GLU A 107 27.30 3.06 14.57
C GLU A 107 27.02 4.42 13.94
N ARG A 108 27.30 4.57 12.64
CA ARG A 108 27.04 5.83 11.92
C ARG A 108 25.82 5.71 11.01
N ALA A 109 25.64 4.58 10.35
CA ALA A 109 24.60 4.37 9.35
C ALA A 109 23.22 4.11 9.99
N ILE A 110 23.12 3.22 10.97
CA ILE A 110 21.82 2.87 11.60
C ILE A 110 21.20 4.08 12.30
N PRO A 111 21.94 4.87 13.10
CA PRO A 111 21.42 6.12 13.65
C PRO A 111 20.98 7.14 12.60
N ALA A 112 21.68 7.22 11.46
CA ALA A 112 21.30 8.12 10.37
C ALA A 112 19.99 7.69 9.69
N LEU A 113 19.80 6.38 9.49
CA LEU A 113 18.55 5.80 8.99
C LEU A 113 17.39 6.08 9.97
N ALA A 114 17.61 5.87 11.27
CA ALA A 114 16.64 6.16 12.33
C ALA A 114 16.20 7.64 12.34
N ARG A 115 17.16 8.57 12.30
CA ARG A 115 16.86 10.01 12.23
C ARG A 115 16.16 10.40 10.93
N HIS A 116 16.42 9.70 9.83
CA HIS A 116 15.70 9.92 8.58
C HIS A 116 14.23 9.48 8.70
N LEU A 117 13.95 8.34 9.34
CA LEU A 117 12.58 7.91 9.62
C LEU A 117 11.79 8.99 10.37
N LEU A 118 12.39 9.71 11.34
CA LEU A 118 11.72 10.80 12.07
C LEU A 118 11.32 12.01 11.20
N LYS A 119 11.89 12.13 10.00
CA LYS A 119 11.56 13.18 9.02
C LYS A 119 10.46 12.76 8.05
N MET A 120 10.08 11.49 8.06
CA MET A 120 9.03 10.96 7.19
C MET A 120 7.64 11.13 7.84
N ASN A 121 6.60 11.19 7.02
CA ASN A 121 5.23 11.43 7.45
C ASN A 121 4.51 10.11 7.76
N TRP A 122 4.56 9.63 9.01
CA TRP A 122 3.88 8.41 9.44
C TRP A 122 3.33 8.50 10.86
N ALA A 123 2.25 7.77 11.12
CA ALA A 123 1.62 7.65 12.44
C ALA A 123 2.06 6.38 13.17
N LYS A 124 2.41 5.33 12.41
CA LYS A 124 2.92 4.07 12.96
C LYS A 124 4.13 3.57 12.18
N LEU A 125 5.12 3.06 12.90
CA LEU A 125 6.30 2.41 12.39
C LEU A 125 6.38 1.02 13.02
N HIS A 126 6.17 0.01 12.19
CA HIS A 126 6.16 -1.41 12.52
C HIS A 126 7.55 -2.00 12.27
N LEU A 127 8.38 -1.98 13.31
CA LEU A 127 9.68 -2.64 13.35
C LEU A 127 9.50 -4.09 13.79
N GLU A 128 8.95 -4.89 12.89
CA GLU A 128 8.57 -6.28 13.16
C GLU A 128 9.63 -7.26 12.66
N ASN A 129 9.73 -8.39 13.36
CA ASN A 129 10.63 -9.49 13.02
C ASN A 129 12.12 -9.10 12.91
N LEU A 130 12.57 -8.10 13.68
CA LEU A 130 13.95 -7.64 13.62
C LEU A 130 14.91 -8.72 14.10
N ARG A 131 15.65 -9.32 13.17
CA ARG A 131 16.73 -10.28 13.41
C ARG A 131 18.06 -9.57 13.26
N MET A 132 18.55 -9.00 14.35
CA MET A 132 19.84 -8.31 14.44
C MET A 132 20.31 -8.28 15.90
N SER A 133 21.60 -8.05 16.12
CA SER A 133 22.24 -7.96 17.43
C SER A 133 21.62 -6.87 18.31
N GLU A 134 21.75 -7.02 19.63
CA GLU A 134 21.29 -6.00 20.57
C GLU A 134 21.90 -4.62 20.29
N LYS A 135 23.18 -4.60 19.89
CA LYS A 135 23.89 -3.38 19.48
C LYS A 135 23.16 -2.66 18.33
N ARG A 136 22.85 -3.35 17.22
CA ARG A 136 22.12 -2.74 16.09
C ARG A 136 20.72 -2.29 16.48
N ARG A 137 20.01 -3.07 17.31
CA ARG A 137 18.67 -2.70 17.79
C ARG A 137 18.70 -1.42 18.63
N ARG A 138 19.62 -1.30 19.59
CA ARG A 138 19.77 -0.09 20.40
C ARG A 138 20.10 1.12 19.54
N LEU A 139 21.06 1.00 18.61
CA LEU A 139 21.38 2.06 17.65
C LEU A 139 20.13 2.55 16.87
N LEU A 140 19.23 1.65 16.47
CA LEU A 140 17.99 1.99 15.79
C LEU A 140 16.96 2.63 16.74
N ILE A 141 16.62 1.96 17.84
CA ILE A 141 15.53 2.36 18.74
C ILE A 141 15.87 3.63 19.52
N ASP A 142 17.09 3.76 20.03
CA ASP A 142 17.48 4.92 20.83
C ASP A 142 17.52 6.19 19.97
N ASN A 143 17.83 6.07 18.68
CA ASN A 143 17.79 7.17 17.72
C ASN A 143 16.40 7.43 17.12
N LEU A 144 15.38 6.69 17.55
CA LEU A 144 13.96 6.99 17.31
C LEU A 144 13.29 7.66 18.52
N ALA A 145 14.02 7.90 19.60
CA ALA A 145 13.49 8.57 20.78
C ALA A 145 13.04 10.00 20.45
N ASP A 146 11.74 10.26 20.58
CA ASP A 146 11.13 11.55 20.30
C ASP A 146 9.90 11.76 21.22
N LYS A 147 9.74 12.98 21.75
CA LYS A 147 8.63 13.35 22.64
C LYS A 147 7.24 13.22 22.00
N ARG A 148 7.15 13.04 20.68
CA ARG A 148 5.90 12.79 19.93
C ARG A 148 5.57 11.29 19.84
N LEU A 149 6.51 10.42 20.14
CA LEU A 149 6.42 8.98 19.88
C LEU A 149 6.36 8.14 21.16
N THR A 150 5.63 7.02 21.07
CA THR A 150 5.66 5.94 22.07
C THR A 150 6.09 4.65 21.38
N ALA A 151 6.93 3.86 22.04
CA ALA A 151 7.38 2.57 21.55
C ALA A 151 6.86 1.46 22.45
N HIS A 152 6.33 0.39 21.84
CA HIS A 152 5.74 -0.74 22.55
C HIS A 152 6.31 -2.04 21.99
N LYS A 153 6.85 -2.88 22.88
CA LYS A 153 7.22 -4.26 22.50
C LYS A 153 5.95 -5.04 22.19
N MET A 154 5.96 -5.78 21.08
CA MET A 154 4.85 -6.61 20.66
C MET A 154 5.20 -8.09 20.89
N PRO A 155 4.65 -8.73 21.94
CA PRO A 155 4.79 -10.18 22.09
C PRO A 155 4.09 -10.89 20.94
N ARG A 156 4.66 -12.01 20.47
CA ARG A 156 4.10 -12.84 19.40
C ARG A 156 3.77 -14.25 19.90
N VAL A 157 3.26 -14.32 21.13
CA VAL A 157 2.80 -15.57 21.74
C VAL A 157 1.40 -15.89 21.23
N ASN A 158 1.24 -17.08 20.65
CA ASN A 158 -0.05 -17.58 20.21
C ASN A 158 -0.96 -17.86 21.41
N LYS A 159 -2.22 -17.42 21.33
CA LYS A 159 -3.20 -17.65 22.40
C LYS A 159 -3.61 -19.12 22.58
N THR A 160 -3.51 -19.93 21.54
CA THR A 160 -4.08 -21.30 21.52
C THR A 160 -3.10 -22.40 21.93
N ASP A 161 -1.82 -22.23 21.60
CA ASP A 161 -0.77 -23.25 21.82
C ASP A 161 0.43 -22.69 22.59
N ASN A 162 0.36 -21.43 23.03
CA ASN A 162 1.41 -20.73 23.77
C ASN A 162 2.78 -20.67 23.06
N VAL A 163 2.82 -20.93 21.74
CA VAL A 163 4.04 -20.83 20.95
C VAL A 163 4.45 -19.37 20.85
N ASP A 164 5.67 -19.05 21.29
CA ASP A 164 6.28 -17.74 21.13
C ASP A 164 6.98 -17.62 19.78
N ASN A 165 6.36 -16.89 18.85
CA ASN A 165 6.93 -16.66 17.52
C ASN A 165 8.06 -15.62 17.54
N CYS A 166 8.42 -15.03 18.69
CA CYS A 166 9.65 -14.25 18.82
C CYS A 166 10.90 -15.12 19.04
N ILE A 167 10.72 -16.39 19.44
CA ILE A 167 11.81 -17.35 19.59
C ILE A 167 12.05 -18.03 18.24
N CYS A 168 13.32 -18.23 17.90
CA CYS A 168 13.78 -18.76 16.62
C CYS A 168 14.81 -19.86 16.87
N PRO A 169 14.39 -21.14 16.94
CA PRO A 169 15.30 -22.25 17.15
C PRO A 169 16.09 -22.58 15.88
N ALA A 170 17.41 -22.71 15.97
CA ALA A 170 18.26 -23.14 14.87
C ALA A 170 19.34 -24.11 15.33
N ALA A 171 19.61 -25.15 14.55
CA ALA A 171 20.70 -26.09 14.82
C ALA A 171 21.97 -25.65 14.08
N ALA A 172 23.08 -25.58 14.80
CA ALA A 172 24.41 -25.50 14.19
C ALA A 172 24.78 -26.88 13.63
N LEU A 173 25.21 -26.91 12.37
CA LEU A 173 25.55 -28.14 11.66
C LEU A 173 27.08 -28.33 11.68
N PRO A 174 27.60 -29.42 12.27
CA PRO A 174 29.00 -29.79 12.11
C PRO A 174 29.27 -30.31 10.70
N GLY A 175 30.53 -30.55 10.36
CA GLY A 175 30.93 -31.04 9.03
C GLY A 175 30.61 -32.51 8.75
N ASP A 176 30.10 -33.24 9.74
CA ASP A 176 29.87 -34.69 9.67
C ASP A 176 28.53 -35.11 10.32
N TRP A 177 27.84 -36.06 9.69
CA TRP A 177 26.51 -36.51 10.09
C TRP A 177 26.51 -37.27 11.42
N ASP A 178 27.49 -38.16 11.64
CA ASP A 178 27.55 -38.92 12.88
C ASP A 178 27.94 -38.02 14.06
N SER A 179 28.83 -37.06 13.83
CA SER A 179 29.17 -36.01 14.78
C SER A 179 27.95 -35.16 15.16
N TYR A 180 27.11 -34.78 14.19
CA TYR A 180 25.85 -34.10 14.47
C TYR A 180 24.94 -34.93 15.37
N LEU A 181 24.71 -36.19 15.00
CA LEU A 181 23.88 -37.09 15.80
C LEU A 181 24.42 -37.26 17.22
N GLU A 182 25.74 -37.38 17.39
CA GLU A 182 26.38 -37.54 18.69
C GLU A 182 26.23 -36.30 19.57
N GLN A 183 26.52 -35.12 19.01
CA GLN A 183 26.64 -33.88 19.77
C GLN A 183 25.31 -33.14 19.95
N LYS A 184 24.41 -33.23 18.98
CA LYS A 184 23.19 -32.40 18.90
C LYS A 184 21.92 -33.16 19.26
N THR A 185 21.92 -34.49 19.31
CA THR A 185 20.70 -35.26 19.59
C THR A 185 20.84 -36.19 20.79
N SER A 186 19.74 -36.40 21.52
CA SER A 186 19.70 -37.39 22.59
C SER A 186 19.84 -38.82 22.05
N SER A 187 20.32 -39.75 22.88
CA SER A 187 20.47 -41.16 22.50
C SER A 187 19.17 -41.75 21.91
N ASN A 188 18.01 -41.46 22.52
CA ASN A 188 16.70 -41.91 22.02
C ASN A 188 16.35 -41.34 20.64
N THR A 189 16.50 -40.02 20.46
CA THR A 189 16.22 -39.37 19.16
C THR A 189 17.17 -39.89 18.08
N ARG A 190 18.45 -40.01 18.40
CA ARG A 190 19.48 -40.58 17.51
C ARG A 190 19.13 -41.97 17.02
N GLN A 191 18.76 -42.87 17.94
CA GLN A 191 18.37 -44.24 17.61
C GLN A 191 17.16 -44.27 16.68
N LYS A 192 16.14 -43.44 16.94
CA LYS A 192 14.94 -43.34 16.08
C LYS A 192 15.30 -42.83 14.69
N ILE A 193 16.05 -41.73 14.58
CA ILE A 193 16.48 -41.18 13.29
C ILE A 193 17.25 -42.23 12.49
N ARG A 194 18.28 -42.87 13.09
CA ARG A 194 19.06 -43.93 12.42
C ARG A 194 18.20 -45.10 11.99
N ARG A 195 17.28 -45.57 12.85
CA ARG A 195 16.38 -46.69 12.53
C ARG A 195 15.54 -46.38 11.29
N PHE A 196 14.90 -45.22 11.24
CA PHE A 196 13.99 -44.91 10.15
C PHE A 196 14.69 -44.44 8.88
N LEU A 197 15.85 -43.79 8.96
CA LEU A 197 16.68 -43.52 7.79
C LEU A 197 17.20 -44.82 7.15
N ARG A 198 17.60 -45.83 7.95
CA ARG A 198 17.92 -47.16 7.41
C ARG A 198 16.75 -47.84 6.73
N LYS A 199 15.52 -47.65 7.24
CA LYS A 199 14.31 -48.15 6.56
C LYS A 199 14.14 -47.47 5.20
N LEU A 200 14.31 -46.15 5.14
CA LEU A 200 14.28 -45.38 3.89
C LEU A 200 15.33 -45.86 2.89
N ASP A 201 16.56 -46.09 3.36
CA ASP A 201 17.70 -46.45 2.52
C ASP A 201 17.64 -47.93 2.05
N GLY A 202 16.86 -48.80 2.70
CA GLY A 202 16.92 -50.27 2.49
C GLY A 202 15.62 -50.99 2.11
N SER A 203 14.42 -50.43 2.35
CA SER A 203 13.17 -51.23 2.25
C SER A 203 12.42 -51.12 0.91
N GLY A 204 12.77 -50.19 0.02
CA GLY A 204 12.03 -49.88 -1.22
C GLY A 204 10.60 -49.34 -1.03
N GLU A 205 9.98 -49.63 0.12
CA GLU A 205 8.65 -49.20 0.55
C GLU A 205 8.54 -47.67 0.66
N PHE A 206 9.57 -47.02 1.21
CA PHE A 206 9.62 -45.56 1.37
C PHE A 206 10.68 -44.95 0.48
N ARG A 207 10.39 -43.75 -0.04
CA ARG A 207 11.35 -42.96 -0.81
C ARG A 207 11.15 -41.48 -0.55
N ILE A 208 12.24 -40.71 -0.67
CA ILE A 208 12.18 -39.25 -0.73
C ILE A 208 12.53 -38.79 -2.15
N THR A 209 11.71 -37.91 -2.71
CA THR A 209 11.98 -37.23 -3.98
C THR A 209 12.22 -35.75 -3.74
N HIS A 210 13.03 -35.13 -4.59
CA HIS A 210 13.19 -33.68 -4.62
C HIS A 210 12.44 -33.10 -5.80
N ALA A 211 11.80 -31.94 -5.60
CA ALA A 211 11.10 -31.27 -6.67
C ALA A 211 12.05 -30.82 -7.79
N ASP A 212 11.65 -31.07 -9.04
CA ASP A 212 12.31 -30.58 -10.26
C ASP A 212 11.31 -29.87 -11.18
N ALA A 213 11.75 -29.45 -12.37
CA ALA A 213 10.91 -28.69 -13.30
C ALA A 213 9.65 -29.46 -13.74
N SER A 214 9.70 -30.80 -13.75
CA SER A 214 8.58 -31.66 -14.13
C SER A 214 7.61 -31.94 -12.97
N THR A 215 8.06 -31.83 -11.71
CA THR A 215 7.25 -32.20 -10.54
C THR A 215 6.85 -31.03 -9.64
N ILE A 216 7.45 -29.85 -9.80
CA ILE A 216 7.34 -28.74 -8.85
C ILE A 216 5.88 -28.35 -8.53
N ASP A 217 5.00 -28.31 -9.52
CA ASP A 217 3.59 -27.94 -9.32
C ASP A 217 2.83 -28.98 -8.49
N ARG A 218 3.09 -30.26 -8.77
CA ARG A 218 2.54 -31.39 -8.01
C ARG A 218 3.04 -31.33 -6.57
N ASP A 219 4.34 -31.18 -6.38
CA ASP A 219 4.99 -31.27 -5.06
C ASP A 219 4.58 -30.08 -4.16
N ILE A 220 4.52 -28.86 -4.71
CA ILE A 220 3.93 -27.70 -4.01
C ILE A 220 2.45 -27.97 -3.69
N GLY A 221 1.71 -28.56 -4.62
CA GLY A 221 0.31 -28.93 -4.42
C GLY A 221 0.11 -29.87 -3.24
N ILE A 222 0.91 -30.93 -3.16
CA ILE A 222 0.87 -31.94 -2.09
C ILE A 222 1.05 -31.28 -0.72
N ILE A 223 2.14 -30.53 -0.53
CA ILE A 223 2.44 -29.97 0.79
C ILE A 223 1.42 -28.90 1.22
N LEU A 224 0.93 -28.09 0.27
CA LEU A 224 -0.03 -27.04 0.58
C LEU A 224 -1.41 -27.62 0.88
N GLU A 225 -1.80 -28.72 0.24
CA GLU A 225 -3.08 -29.38 0.51
C GLU A 225 -3.09 -30.04 1.88
N MET A 226 -2.03 -30.78 2.23
CA MET A 226 -1.89 -31.34 3.58
C MET A 226 -1.86 -30.24 4.65
N TRP A 227 -1.14 -29.15 4.40
CA TRP A 227 -1.11 -27.99 5.28
C TRP A 227 -2.50 -27.33 5.39
N ARG A 228 -3.24 -27.21 4.28
CA ARG A 228 -4.60 -26.67 4.24
C ARG A 228 -5.55 -27.49 5.10
N ILE A 229 -5.54 -28.81 4.96
CA ILE A 229 -6.36 -29.74 5.74
C ILE A 229 -6.08 -29.56 7.23
N LYS A 230 -4.80 -29.58 7.63
CA LYS A 230 -4.38 -29.42 9.03
C LYS A 230 -4.85 -28.10 9.64
N TRP A 231 -4.71 -27.00 8.92
CA TRP A 231 -4.92 -25.66 9.47
C TRP A 231 -6.28 -25.05 9.19
N ALA A 232 -7.13 -25.70 8.40
CA ALA A 232 -8.48 -25.23 8.10
C ALA A 232 -9.30 -24.87 9.36
N PRO A 233 -9.34 -25.70 10.43
CA PRO A 233 -10.11 -25.39 11.63
C PRO A 233 -9.64 -24.12 12.35
N ARG A 234 -8.34 -23.77 12.23
CA ARG A 234 -7.73 -22.63 12.96
C ARG A 234 -7.70 -21.34 12.14
N LYS A 235 -7.55 -21.43 10.81
CA LYS A 235 -7.25 -20.25 9.96
C LYS A 235 -8.48 -19.66 9.27
N GLY A 236 -9.58 -20.42 9.13
CA GLY A 236 -10.84 -19.93 8.57
C GLY A 236 -10.66 -19.14 7.26
N ASN A 237 -11.22 -17.93 7.21
CA ASN A 237 -11.24 -17.07 6.03
C ASN A 237 -9.85 -16.62 5.52
N LEU A 238 -8.79 -16.73 6.34
CA LEU A 238 -7.43 -16.38 5.91
C LEU A 238 -6.79 -17.47 5.03
N LEU A 239 -7.29 -18.71 5.12
CA LEU A 239 -6.65 -19.88 4.54
C LEU A 239 -6.41 -19.78 3.03
N PRO A 240 -7.37 -19.33 2.18
CA PRO A 240 -7.15 -19.25 0.74
C PRO A 240 -6.02 -18.27 0.36
N GLY A 241 -5.93 -17.15 1.09
CA GLY A 241 -4.87 -16.16 0.89
C GLY A 241 -3.49 -16.69 1.27
N LEU A 242 -3.40 -17.46 2.36
CA LEU A 242 -2.15 -18.06 2.82
C LEU A 242 -1.65 -19.16 1.86
N VAL A 243 -2.55 -20.02 1.37
CA VAL A 243 -2.20 -21.04 0.37
C VAL A 243 -1.70 -20.39 -0.92
N ARG A 244 -2.40 -19.37 -1.42
CA ARG A 244 -1.98 -18.62 -2.61
C ARG A 244 -0.62 -17.96 -2.43
N SER A 245 -0.41 -17.31 -1.29
CA SER A 245 0.84 -16.59 -1.01
C SER A 245 2.04 -17.53 -0.90
N ASN A 246 1.89 -18.67 -0.22
CA ASN A 246 2.95 -19.68 -0.15
C ASN A 246 3.23 -20.34 -1.51
N ARG A 247 2.19 -20.59 -2.33
CA ARG A 247 2.39 -21.11 -3.69
C ARG A 247 3.24 -20.18 -4.55
N ILE A 248 2.94 -18.87 -4.51
CA ILE A 248 3.75 -17.85 -5.21
C ILE A 248 5.18 -17.86 -4.67
N LEU A 249 5.35 -17.83 -3.35
CA LEU A 249 6.68 -17.86 -2.73
C LEU A 249 7.50 -19.08 -3.16
N PHE A 250 6.92 -20.29 -3.16
CA PHE A 250 7.66 -21.50 -3.53
C PHE A 250 7.98 -21.54 -5.02
N LYS A 251 7.11 -21.02 -5.88
CA LYS A 251 7.41 -20.86 -7.31
C LYS A 251 8.58 -19.90 -7.54
N ASP A 252 8.52 -18.71 -6.95
CA ASP A 252 9.61 -17.72 -7.03
C ASP A 252 10.93 -18.30 -6.47
N ALA A 253 10.86 -19.03 -5.35
CA ALA A 253 12.02 -19.67 -4.74
C ALA A 253 12.60 -20.78 -5.63
N PHE A 254 11.76 -21.57 -6.29
CA PHE A 254 12.19 -22.61 -7.23
C PHE A 254 12.87 -21.99 -8.46
N GLU A 255 12.25 -20.99 -9.08
CA GLU A 255 12.78 -20.28 -10.24
C GLU A 255 14.12 -19.60 -9.95
N SER A 256 14.33 -19.15 -8.71
CA SER A 256 15.59 -18.55 -8.26
C SER A 256 16.62 -19.56 -7.71
N GLY A 257 16.32 -20.87 -7.73
CA GLY A 257 17.23 -21.92 -7.24
C GLY A 257 17.42 -21.92 -5.71
N THR A 258 16.46 -21.34 -4.97
CA THR A 258 16.48 -21.20 -3.50
C THR A 258 15.41 -22.05 -2.80
N LEU A 259 14.64 -22.86 -3.52
CA LEU A 259 13.72 -23.84 -2.92
C LEU A 259 14.39 -25.21 -2.81
N PHE A 260 14.29 -25.83 -1.64
CA PHE A 260 14.50 -27.27 -1.48
C PHE A 260 13.22 -27.91 -0.93
N LEU A 261 12.66 -28.86 -1.67
CA LEU A 261 11.34 -29.44 -1.40
C LEU A 261 11.38 -30.97 -1.51
N PRO A 262 11.76 -31.67 -0.42
CA PRO A 262 11.64 -33.11 -0.32
C PRO A 262 10.21 -33.55 -0.01
N ILE A 263 9.74 -34.59 -0.72
CA ILE A 263 8.48 -35.29 -0.45
C ILE A 263 8.79 -36.73 -0.06
N LEU A 264 8.27 -37.17 1.09
CA LEU A 264 8.29 -38.56 1.54
C LEU A 264 7.08 -39.31 0.98
N TRP A 265 7.34 -40.48 0.42
CA TRP A 265 6.33 -41.36 -0.17
C TRP A 265 6.38 -42.75 0.46
N GLN A 266 5.23 -43.43 0.43
CA GLN A 266 5.09 -44.87 0.65
C GLN A 266 4.43 -45.45 -0.60
N GLY A 267 5.20 -46.17 -1.42
CA GLY A 267 4.81 -46.45 -2.80
C GLY A 267 4.48 -45.16 -3.57
N ASP A 268 3.24 -45.02 -4.03
CA ASP A 268 2.73 -43.83 -4.75
C ASP A 268 1.95 -42.86 -3.86
N LYS A 269 1.76 -43.17 -2.57
CA LYS A 269 1.07 -42.28 -1.62
C LYS A 269 2.07 -41.28 -1.02
N PRO A 270 1.87 -39.96 -1.18
CA PRO A 270 2.68 -38.98 -0.47
C PRO A 270 2.28 -38.95 1.01
N LEU A 271 3.25 -39.04 1.91
CA LEU A 271 3.04 -38.99 3.37
C LEU A 271 3.33 -37.61 3.96
N GLY A 272 4.11 -36.79 3.26
CA GLY A 272 4.40 -35.43 3.68
C GLY A 272 5.61 -34.85 2.97
N GLY A 273 5.84 -33.57 3.16
CA GLY A 273 7.00 -32.87 2.64
C GLY A 273 7.31 -31.62 3.44
N LEU A 274 8.53 -31.14 3.26
CA LEU A 274 9.04 -29.93 3.91
C LEU A 274 9.51 -28.95 2.83
N ALA A 275 9.08 -27.70 2.90
CA ALA A 275 9.60 -26.63 2.05
C ALA A 275 10.68 -25.86 2.79
N PHE A 276 11.85 -25.75 2.17
CA PHE A 276 12.96 -24.95 2.66
C PHE A 276 13.28 -23.81 1.71
N LEU A 277 13.62 -22.67 2.30
CA LEU A 277 14.36 -21.61 1.62
C LEU A 277 15.85 -21.87 1.86
N VAL A 278 16.66 -21.80 0.83
CA VAL A 278 18.07 -22.18 0.84
C VAL A 278 18.94 -20.96 0.60
N ASP A 279 19.76 -20.63 1.60
CA ASP A 279 20.77 -19.58 1.50
C ASP A 279 22.14 -20.19 1.29
N ARG A 280 22.60 -20.18 0.04
CA ARG A 280 23.93 -20.71 -0.32
C ARG A 280 25.07 -19.78 0.09
N VAL A 281 24.80 -18.48 0.26
CA VAL A 281 25.79 -17.46 0.65
C VAL A 281 26.05 -17.55 2.14
N LYS A 282 25.00 -17.60 2.95
CA LYS A 282 25.09 -17.75 4.42
C LYS A 282 25.21 -19.20 4.86
N LYS A 283 25.12 -20.16 3.93
CA LYS A 283 25.17 -21.60 4.20
C LYS A 283 24.13 -22.01 5.25
N THR A 284 22.89 -21.56 5.04
CA THR A 284 21.75 -21.89 5.90
C THR A 284 20.60 -22.50 5.10
N MET A 285 19.97 -23.54 5.66
CA MET A 285 18.67 -24.04 5.20
C MET A 285 17.59 -23.60 6.19
N LEU A 286 16.54 -22.94 5.68
CA LEU A 286 15.48 -22.34 6.48
C LEU A 286 14.17 -23.10 6.27
N PHE A 287 13.70 -23.79 7.31
CA PHE A 287 12.47 -24.57 7.29
C PHE A 287 11.24 -23.64 7.30
N HIS A 288 10.57 -23.51 6.15
CA HIS A 288 9.47 -22.57 5.97
C HIS A 288 8.10 -23.19 6.27
N LEU A 289 7.84 -24.40 5.76
CA LEU A 289 6.51 -25.02 5.87
C LEU A 289 6.60 -26.55 5.83
N ALA A 290 5.74 -27.22 6.59
CA ALA A 290 5.50 -28.66 6.50
C ALA A 290 4.05 -28.95 6.12
N GLY A 291 3.86 -29.87 5.17
CA GLY A 291 2.60 -30.55 4.91
C GLY A 291 2.77 -32.04 5.21
N ARG A 292 1.87 -32.64 5.99
CA ARG A 292 1.93 -34.06 6.35
C ARG A 292 0.54 -34.68 6.35
N ASP A 293 0.46 -35.94 5.97
CA ASP A 293 -0.72 -36.78 6.23
C ASP A 293 -0.75 -37.10 7.73
N GLU A 294 -1.68 -36.47 8.46
CA GLU A 294 -1.85 -36.69 9.91
C GLU A 294 -2.52 -38.05 10.22
N THR A 295 -2.95 -38.81 9.21
CA THR A 295 -3.50 -40.17 9.37
C THR A 295 -2.45 -41.27 9.22
N ALA A 296 -1.27 -40.96 8.67
CA ALA A 296 -0.21 -41.94 8.43
C ALA A 296 0.58 -42.24 9.71
N ASN A 297 0.58 -43.51 10.13
CA ASN A 297 1.23 -43.96 11.38
C ASN A 297 2.40 -44.95 11.18
N ASP A 298 2.64 -45.41 9.95
CA ASP A 298 3.66 -46.43 9.64
C ASP A 298 5.10 -45.92 9.80
N ILE A 299 5.27 -44.60 9.67
CA ILE A 299 6.55 -43.92 9.78
C ILE A 299 6.35 -42.53 10.40
N PRO A 300 7.20 -42.08 11.36
CA PRO A 300 7.11 -40.74 11.91
C PRO A 300 7.61 -39.72 10.88
N SER A 301 6.76 -39.38 9.91
CA SER A 301 7.11 -38.61 8.70
C SER A 301 7.88 -37.33 8.99
N GLY A 302 7.48 -36.57 10.01
CA GLY A 302 8.18 -35.36 10.43
C GLY A 302 9.60 -35.63 10.93
N LEU A 303 9.80 -36.64 11.78
CA LEU A 303 11.12 -37.01 12.30
C LEU A 303 12.07 -37.44 11.18
N VAL A 304 11.56 -38.26 10.25
CA VAL A 304 12.33 -38.80 9.14
C VAL A 304 12.69 -37.72 8.14
N LEU A 305 11.73 -36.88 7.75
CA LEU A 305 11.99 -35.77 6.83
C LEU A 305 13.01 -34.79 7.41
N HIS A 306 12.88 -34.38 8.67
CA HIS A 306 13.86 -33.50 9.29
C HIS A 306 15.24 -34.17 9.41
N GLY A 307 15.31 -35.43 9.85
CA GLY A 307 16.57 -36.17 9.91
C GLY A 307 17.25 -36.28 8.54
N TYR A 308 16.49 -36.59 7.49
CA TYR A 308 16.97 -36.62 6.11
C TYR A 308 17.48 -35.25 5.65
N CYS A 309 16.71 -34.19 5.89
CA CYS A 309 17.08 -32.83 5.46
C CYS A 309 18.33 -32.32 6.18
N ILE A 310 18.51 -32.67 7.46
CA ILE A 310 19.71 -32.28 8.21
C ILE A 310 20.93 -33.06 7.70
N ARG A 311 20.80 -34.37 7.45
CA ARG A 311 21.86 -35.18 6.81
C ARG A 311 22.26 -34.56 5.47
N HIS A 312 21.27 -34.28 4.62
CA HIS A 312 21.48 -33.61 3.33
C HIS A 312 22.17 -32.24 3.47
N ALA A 313 21.72 -31.42 4.43
CA ALA A 313 22.31 -30.10 4.68
C ALA A 313 23.81 -30.20 5.00
N ILE A 314 24.18 -31.15 5.88
CA ILE A 314 25.58 -31.41 6.25
C ILE A 314 26.39 -31.88 5.03
N GLU A 315 25.87 -32.85 4.28
CA GLU A 315 26.53 -33.38 3.06
C GLU A 315 26.76 -32.29 2.00
N GLN A 316 25.86 -31.30 1.93
CA GLN A 316 25.98 -30.16 1.01
C GLN A 316 26.80 -28.99 1.59
N GLY A 317 27.38 -29.15 2.78
CA GLY A 317 28.24 -28.15 3.43
C GLY A 317 27.50 -26.92 3.97
N PHE A 318 26.21 -27.06 4.30
CA PHE A 318 25.48 -26.04 5.07
C PHE A 318 25.94 -26.06 6.53
N ARG A 319 25.95 -24.87 7.15
CA ARG A 319 26.43 -24.65 8.54
C ARG A 319 25.30 -24.48 9.54
N SER A 320 24.09 -24.20 9.07
CA SER A 320 22.94 -23.98 9.94
C SER A 320 21.65 -24.53 9.33
N TYR A 321 20.82 -25.08 10.20
CA TYR A 321 19.47 -25.51 9.92
C TYR A 321 18.51 -24.71 10.80
N ASP A 322 17.82 -23.75 10.20
CA ASP A 322 16.98 -22.79 10.90
C ASP A 322 15.52 -23.25 10.88
N PHE A 323 14.90 -23.45 12.04
CA PHE A 323 13.48 -23.82 12.16
C PHE A 323 12.54 -22.60 12.12
N LEU A 324 13.07 -21.43 11.80
CA LEU A 324 12.39 -20.16 11.78
C LEU A 324 11.70 -19.87 13.12
N ARG A 325 10.58 -19.14 13.09
CA ARG A 325 9.89 -18.67 14.30
C ARG A 325 9.11 -19.79 14.99
N GLY A 326 8.95 -19.64 16.29
CA GLY A 326 8.15 -20.53 17.14
C GLY A 326 9.02 -21.53 17.90
N ASN A 327 8.71 -21.69 19.18
CA ASN A 327 9.32 -22.65 20.09
C ASN A 327 8.50 -23.96 20.20
N GLU A 328 7.99 -24.50 19.10
CA GLU A 328 7.27 -25.77 19.13
C GLU A 328 8.17 -26.90 19.70
N PRO A 329 7.68 -27.71 20.67
CA PRO A 329 8.51 -28.66 21.41
C PRO A 329 9.33 -29.63 20.55
N TYR A 330 8.80 -30.06 19.39
CA TYR A 330 9.49 -31.02 18.54
C TYR A 330 10.80 -30.47 17.95
N LYS A 331 10.93 -29.14 17.77
CA LYS A 331 12.15 -28.50 17.22
C LYS A 331 13.37 -28.76 18.09
N TYR A 332 13.16 -28.84 19.41
CA TYR A 332 14.23 -29.07 20.39
C TYR A 332 14.83 -30.47 20.35
N SER A 333 14.17 -31.42 19.66
CA SER A 333 14.74 -32.75 19.45
C SER A 333 15.96 -32.77 18.51
N TYR A 334 16.25 -31.66 17.82
CA TYR A 334 17.33 -31.52 16.83
C TYR A 334 18.50 -30.66 17.31
N GLY A 335 18.69 -30.51 18.63
CA GLY A 335 19.86 -29.82 19.18
C GLY A 335 19.96 -28.34 18.79
N VAL A 336 18.81 -27.68 18.79
CA VAL A 336 18.69 -26.26 18.42
C VAL A 336 19.14 -25.35 19.55
N GLU A 337 19.68 -24.22 19.18
CA GLU A 337 19.92 -23.07 20.05
C GLU A 337 18.86 -22.01 19.76
N GLU A 338 18.42 -21.32 20.81
CA GLU A 338 17.44 -20.25 20.66
C GLU A 338 18.10 -18.94 20.29
N THR A 339 17.52 -18.30 19.30
CA THR A 339 17.76 -16.90 18.99
C THR A 339 16.44 -16.16 19.03
N THR A 340 16.47 -14.83 19.08
CA THR A 340 15.25 -14.03 19.20
C THR A 340 15.14 -12.98 18.11
N ILE A 341 13.91 -12.72 17.71
CA ILE A 341 13.53 -11.54 16.93
C ILE A 341 12.77 -10.56 17.81
N HIS A 342 12.85 -9.29 17.42
CA HIS A 342 12.19 -8.22 18.15
C HIS A 342 11.08 -7.61 17.28
N CYS A 343 9.90 -7.49 17.87
CA CYS A 343 8.78 -6.75 17.29
C CYS A 343 8.50 -5.52 18.15
N VAL A 344 8.63 -4.34 17.55
CA VAL A 344 8.37 -3.06 18.20
C VAL A 344 7.43 -2.24 17.33
N LEU A 345 6.37 -1.74 17.94
CA LEU A 345 5.51 -0.72 17.34
C LEU A 345 5.89 0.64 17.90
N VAL A 346 6.38 1.52 17.05
CA VAL A 346 6.54 2.94 17.36
C VAL A 346 5.34 3.67 16.80
N LYS A 347 4.63 4.45 17.62
CA LYS A 347 3.44 5.20 17.21
C LYS A 347 3.47 6.63 17.73
N THR A 348 2.92 7.55 16.94
CA THR A 348 2.66 8.93 17.36
C THR A 348 1.63 8.96 18.48
N ARG A 349 1.83 9.83 19.48
CA ARG A 349 0.87 10.04 20.58
C ARG A 349 -0.48 10.56 20.08
N THR A 350 -0.49 11.37 19.03
CA THR A 350 -1.69 11.98 18.45
C THR A 350 -2.51 11.01 17.57
N GLY A 351 -1.91 9.89 17.15
CA GLY A 351 -2.47 9.01 16.13
C GLY A 351 -2.48 9.60 14.70
N ARG A 352 -2.02 10.85 14.53
CA ARG A 352 -1.81 11.48 13.22
C ARG A 352 -0.38 11.26 12.76
N ASN A 353 -0.14 11.46 11.48
CA ASN A 353 1.22 11.37 10.96
C ASN A 353 2.15 12.40 11.61
N LEU A 354 3.43 12.06 11.72
CA LEU A 354 4.46 13.06 11.95
C LEU A 354 4.34 14.17 10.89
N GLY A 355 4.39 15.43 11.34
CA GLY A 355 4.17 16.60 10.48
C GLY A 355 2.71 16.89 10.14
N ASP A 356 1.75 16.14 10.72
CA ASP A 356 0.30 16.27 10.51
C ASP A 356 -0.14 16.25 9.03
N ARG A 357 0.65 15.61 8.17
CA ARG A 357 0.41 15.48 6.73
C ARG A 357 0.58 14.04 6.28
N ILE A 358 -0.02 13.66 5.17
CA ILE A 358 0.27 12.35 4.53
C ILE A 358 1.65 12.35 3.85
N ASP A 359 2.22 11.18 3.65
CA ASP A 359 3.36 11.01 2.75
C ASP A 359 2.90 11.21 1.31
N GLU A 360 3.66 11.92 0.47
CA GLU A 360 3.31 12.24 -0.92
C GLU A 360 2.98 10.99 -1.75
N ARG A 361 3.67 9.87 -1.50
CA ARG A 361 3.40 8.58 -2.16
C ARG A 361 2.01 8.03 -1.85
N SER A 362 1.36 8.55 -0.82
CA SER A 362 0.01 8.17 -0.41
C SER A 362 -1.08 8.86 -1.19
N VAL A 363 -0.77 9.93 -1.93
CA VAL A 363 -1.77 10.76 -2.62
C VAL A 363 -2.69 9.91 -3.51
N GLY A 364 -2.13 8.99 -4.30
CA GLY A 364 -2.91 8.09 -5.15
C GLY A 364 -3.90 7.22 -4.36
N SER A 365 -3.43 6.59 -3.29
CA SER A 365 -4.26 5.70 -2.45
C SER A 365 -5.32 6.47 -1.65
N VAL A 366 -5.00 7.69 -1.17
CA VAL A 366 -5.98 8.55 -0.49
C VAL A 366 -7.03 9.05 -1.48
N LEU A 367 -6.64 9.40 -2.70
CA LEU A 367 -7.56 9.85 -3.74
C LEU A 367 -8.55 8.76 -4.14
N GLU A 368 -8.06 7.53 -4.31
CA GLU A 368 -8.91 6.38 -4.62
C GLU A 368 -9.95 6.15 -3.50
N GLN A 369 -9.51 6.19 -2.23
CA GLN A 369 -10.40 6.04 -1.09
C GLN A 369 -11.41 7.19 -0.99
N ALA A 370 -10.96 8.45 -1.10
CA ALA A 370 -11.81 9.63 -1.03
C ALA A 370 -12.89 9.61 -2.13
N THR A 371 -12.51 9.25 -3.36
CA THR A 371 -13.45 9.10 -4.48
C THR A 371 -14.50 8.03 -4.19
N LYS A 372 -14.10 6.85 -3.69
CA LYS A 372 -15.06 5.78 -3.32
C LYS A 372 -16.05 6.22 -2.25
N PHE A 373 -15.60 6.95 -1.23
CA PHE A 373 -16.51 7.47 -0.21
C PHE A 373 -17.42 8.60 -0.74
N HIS A 374 -16.93 9.40 -1.68
CA HIS A 374 -17.74 10.41 -2.37
C HIS A 374 -18.88 9.75 -3.16
N GLU A 375 -18.57 8.72 -3.95
CA GLU A 375 -19.56 7.94 -4.72
C GLU A 375 -20.56 7.21 -3.81
N ALA A 376 -20.13 6.78 -2.63
CA ALA A 376 -20.99 6.16 -1.62
C ALA A 376 -21.81 7.17 -0.80
N GLY A 377 -21.73 8.49 -1.09
CA GLY A 377 -22.45 9.54 -0.37
C GLY A 377 -21.89 9.89 1.01
N ASN A 378 -20.74 9.33 1.40
CA ASN A 378 -20.10 9.66 2.67
C ASN A 378 -19.20 10.91 2.50
N HIS A 379 -19.85 12.07 2.44
CA HIS A 379 -19.19 13.33 2.11
C HIS A 379 -18.13 13.76 3.14
N ALA A 380 -18.32 13.46 4.43
CA ALA A 380 -17.37 13.86 5.47
C ALA A 380 -16.01 13.16 5.31
N ILE A 381 -15.99 11.85 5.06
CA ILE A 381 -14.73 11.11 4.86
C ILE A 381 -14.07 11.50 3.54
N ALA A 382 -14.87 11.68 2.49
CA ALA A 382 -14.35 12.11 1.19
C ALA A 382 -13.70 13.49 1.26
N GLU A 383 -14.35 14.47 1.91
CA GLU A 383 -13.82 15.81 2.10
C GLU A 383 -12.50 15.79 2.87
N ASN A 384 -12.42 15.05 3.98
CA ASN A 384 -11.17 14.88 4.74
C ASN A 384 -10.05 14.33 3.85
N GLY A 385 -10.32 13.28 3.08
CA GLY A 385 -9.34 12.69 2.17
C GLY A 385 -8.84 13.67 1.11
N TYR A 386 -9.74 14.45 0.50
CA TYR A 386 -9.34 15.49 -0.47
C TYR A 386 -8.50 16.58 0.18
N ARG A 387 -8.90 17.07 1.36
CA ARG A 387 -8.15 18.11 2.08
C ARG A 387 -6.75 17.63 2.47
N GLN A 388 -6.61 16.40 2.94
CA GLN A 388 -5.30 15.81 3.26
C GLN A 388 -4.37 15.73 2.04
N ILE A 389 -4.91 15.50 0.84
CA ILE A 389 -4.11 15.53 -0.39
C ILE A 389 -3.66 16.96 -0.68
N LEU A 390 -4.55 17.95 -0.56
CA LEU A 390 -4.23 19.36 -0.84
C LEU A 390 -3.23 19.96 0.17
N GLU A 391 -3.15 19.44 1.39
CA GLU A 391 -2.11 19.83 2.36
C GLU A 391 -0.68 19.48 1.89
N VAL A 392 -0.54 18.44 1.05
CA VAL A 392 0.75 17.96 0.53
C VAL A 392 0.97 18.42 -0.91
N ASN A 393 -0.08 18.43 -1.71
CA ASN A 393 -0.07 18.91 -3.09
C ASN A 393 -1.28 19.84 -3.33
N PRO A 394 -1.14 21.15 -3.02
CA PRO A 394 -2.22 22.13 -3.16
C PRO A 394 -2.75 22.27 -4.59
N ARG A 395 -1.93 21.92 -5.59
CA ARG A 395 -2.25 22.09 -7.02
C ARG A 395 -2.65 20.77 -7.68
N HIS A 396 -3.09 19.76 -6.92
CA HIS A 396 -3.45 18.45 -7.47
C HIS A 396 -4.78 18.47 -8.24
N PRO A 397 -4.81 18.40 -9.59
CA PRO A 397 -5.99 18.76 -10.37
C PRO A 397 -7.19 17.84 -10.13
N ARG A 398 -6.96 16.52 -10.04
CA ARG A 398 -8.03 15.55 -9.79
C ARG A 398 -8.68 15.73 -8.41
N THR A 399 -7.90 16.16 -7.42
CA THR A 399 -8.39 16.38 -6.06
C THR A 399 -9.22 17.66 -6.00
N LEU A 400 -8.73 18.75 -6.59
CA LEU A 400 -9.50 20.00 -6.68
C LEU A 400 -10.84 19.76 -7.39
N TYR A 401 -10.85 19.02 -8.49
CA TYR A 401 -12.08 18.65 -9.18
C TYR A 401 -13.03 17.80 -8.31
N GLY A 402 -12.49 16.82 -7.57
CA GLY A 402 -13.26 15.97 -6.65
C GLY A 402 -13.87 16.76 -5.47
N LEU A 403 -13.07 17.61 -4.84
CA LEU A 403 -13.48 18.46 -3.73
C LEU A 403 -14.51 19.51 -4.17
N GLY A 404 -14.27 20.19 -5.30
CA GLY A 404 -15.22 21.18 -5.82
C GLY A 404 -16.59 20.59 -6.11
N GLN A 405 -16.65 19.38 -6.68
CA GLN A 405 -17.93 18.68 -6.90
C GLN A 405 -18.62 18.31 -5.59
N LEU A 406 -17.85 17.85 -4.59
CA LEU A 406 -18.39 17.51 -3.28
C LEU A 406 -18.97 18.75 -2.57
N LEU A 407 -18.26 19.88 -2.63
CA LEU A 407 -18.71 21.15 -2.05
C LEU A 407 -19.98 21.66 -2.74
N ALA A 408 -20.02 21.61 -4.08
CA ALA A 408 -21.21 21.95 -4.85
C ALA A 408 -22.41 21.07 -4.49
N ALA A 409 -22.21 19.76 -4.31
CA ALA A 409 -23.26 18.83 -3.89
C ALA A 409 -23.77 19.10 -2.46
N LYS A 410 -22.94 19.70 -1.59
CA LYS A 410 -23.34 20.18 -0.26
C LYS A 410 -24.02 21.55 -0.28
N GLY A 411 -24.09 22.22 -1.43
CA GLY A 411 -24.60 23.59 -1.57
C GLY A 411 -23.60 24.69 -1.16
N ASP A 412 -22.35 24.34 -0.86
CA ASP A 412 -21.29 25.32 -0.60
C ASP A 412 -20.71 25.83 -1.93
N HIS A 413 -21.52 26.62 -2.63
CA HIS A 413 -21.20 27.15 -3.94
C HIS A 413 -20.00 28.11 -3.91
N TRP A 414 -19.77 28.79 -2.77
CA TRP A 414 -18.65 29.71 -2.63
C TRP A 414 -17.31 28.97 -2.62
N SER A 415 -17.16 27.99 -1.73
CA SER A 415 -15.93 27.17 -1.67
C SER A 415 -15.75 26.33 -2.94
N ALA A 416 -16.85 25.87 -3.55
CA ALA A 416 -16.80 25.17 -4.82
C ALA A 416 -16.26 26.05 -5.96
N ALA A 417 -16.77 27.28 -6.09
CA ALA A 417 -16.30 28.24 -7.09
C ALA A 417 -14.81 28.58 -6.88
N ASP A 418 -14.38 28.81 -5.64
CA ASP A 418 -12.97 29.05 -5.32
C ASP A 418 -12.07 27.84 -5.69
N THR A 419 -12.52 26.64 -5.34
CA THR A 419 -11.80 25.39 -5.69
C THR A 419 -11.70 25.18 -7.19
N PHE A 420 -12.78 25.43 -7.95
CA PHE A 420 -12.75 25.34 -9.41
C PHE A 420 -11.97 26.49 -10.05
N GLY A 421 -11.95 27.67 -9.43
CA GLY A 421 -11.09 28.80 -9.80
C GLY A 421 -9.61 28.40 -9.78
N SER A 422 -9.17 27.85 -8.65
CA SER A 422 -7.81 27.29 -8.52
C SER A 422 -7.53 26.21 -9.58
N LEU A 423 -8.53 25.37 -9.89
CA LEU A 423 -8.36 24.31 -10.90
C LEU A 423 -8.20 24.87 -12.32
N VAL A 424 -8.92 25.93 -12.71
CA VAL A 424 -8.78 26.51 -14.06
C VAL A 424 -7.45 27.26 -14.23
N GLU A 425 -6.87 27.80 -13.16
CA GLU A 425 -5.51 28.35 -13.21
C GLU A 425 -4.46 27.25 -13.48
N ILE A 426 -4.66 26.04 -12.94
CA ILE A 426 -3.77 24.90 -13.13
C ILE A 426 -4.01 24.21 -14.47
N ALA A 427 -5.27 24.11 -14.89
CA ALA A 427 -5.70 23.42 -16.10
C ALA A 427 -6.59 24.34 -16.96
N PRO A 428 -6.01 25.40 -17.57
CA PRO A 428 -6.77 26.43 -18.28
C PRO A 428 -7.50 25.92 -19.53
N LYS A 429 -7.11 24.75 -20.04
CA LYS A 429 -7.77 24.09 -21.19
C LYS A 429 -8.85 23.07 -20.77
N SER A 430 -9.14 22.96 -19.47
CA SER A 430 -10.12 21.99 -18.96
C SER A 430 -11.54 22.49 -19.12
N VAL A 431 -12.21 22.02 -20.18
CA VAL A 431 -13.65 22.27 -20.44
C VAL A 431 -14.50 21.90 -19.21
N LYS A 432 -14.21 20.77 -18.56
CA LYS A 432 -14.95 20.33 -17.37
C LYS A 432 -14.79 21.30 -16.19
N ALA A 433 -13.58 21.83 -15.97
CA ALA A 433 -13.33 22.76 -14.86
C ALA A 433 -14.05 24.10 -15.08
N TRP A 434 -13.90 24.69 -16.27
CA TRP A 434 -14.59 25.93 -16.63
C TRP A 434 -16.11 25.80 -16.57
N SER A 435 -16.66 24.67 -17.04
CA SER A 435 -18.10 24.42 -16.94
C SER A 435 -18.59 24.35 -15.49
N ARG A 436 -17.83 23.74 -14.59
CA ARG A 436 -18.21 23.69 -13.17
C ARG A 436 -18.11 25.08 -12.54
N LEU A 437 -17.00 25.80 -12.75
CA LEU A 437 -16.81 27.16 -12.26
C LEU A 437 -17.94 28.09 -12.68
N ALA A 438 -18.29 28.09 -13.97
CA ALA A 438 -19.35 28.96 -14.50
C ALA A 438 -20.72 28.68 -13.86
N VAL A 439 -21.05 27.40 -13.63
CA VAL A 439 -22.30 27.02 -12.95
C VAL A 439 -22.31 27.46 -11.49
N GLU A 440 -21.22 27.25 -10.75
CA GLU A 440 -21.14 27.68 -9.34
C GLU A 440 -21.22 29.21 -9.22
N LEU A 441 -20.54 29.97 -10.10
CA LEU A 441 -20.63 31.43 -10.15
C LEU A 441 -22.06 31.91 -10.44
N GLN A 442 -22.77 31.20 -11.34
CA GLN A 442 -24.16 31.52 -11.65
C GLN A 442 -25.10 31.27 -10.45
N LEU A 443 -24.84 30.22 -9.65
CA LEU A 443 -25.59 29.91 -8.43
C LEU A 443 -25.31 30.92 -7.30
N LEU A 444 -24.12 31.52 -7.28
CA LEU A 444 -23.75 32.63 -6.40
C LEU A 444 -24.26 34.01 -6.87
N SER A 445 -25.06 34.07 -7.94
CA SER A 445 -25.48 35.32 -8.58
C SER A 445 -24.34 36.25 -9.05
N ARG A 446 -23.11 35.71 -9.20
CA ARG A 446 -21.97 36.41 -9.80
C ARG A 446 -22.05 36.35 -11.32
N HIS A 447 -23.09 36.96 -11.88
CA HIS A 447 -23.47 36.78 -13.27
C HIS A 447 -22.45 37.30 -14.29
N ALA A 448 -21.68 38.34 -13.96
CA ALA A 448 -20.59 38.84 -14.79
C ALA A 448 -19.46 37.79 -14.92
N ASP A 449 -18.95 37.32 -13.78
CA ASP A 449 -17.90 36.29 -13.74
C ASP A 449 -18.37 34.98 -14.40
N ALA A 450 -19.63 34.60 -14.20
CA ALA A 450 -20.22 33.42 -14.84
C ALA A 450 -20.26 33.57 -16.37
N ALA A 451 -20.65 34.74 -16.89
CA ALA A 451 -20.66 35.02 -18.32
C ALA A 451 -19.25 34.89 -18.92
N ASP A 452 -18.23 35.42 -18.25
CA ASP A 452 -16.83 35.30 -18.70
C ASP A 452 -16.32 33.86 -18.67
N ALA A 453 -16.65 33.11 -17.63
CA ALA A 453 -16.34 31.68 -17.55
C ALA A 453 -17.03 30.88 -18.66
N PHE A 454 -18.30 31.19 -19.00
CA PHE A 454 -19.00 30.56 -20.13
C PHE A 454 -18.42 30.96 -21.49
N ARG A 455 -17.98 32.22 -21.65
CA ARG A 455 -17.26 32.65 -22.87
C ARG A 455 -15.95 31.87 -23.03
N LYS A 456 -15.15 31.74 -21.97
CA LYS A 456 -13.94 30.89 -21.99
C LYS A 456 -14.25 29.43 -22.29
N LEU A 457 -15.32 28.89 -21.74
CA LEU A 457 -15.77 27.54 -22.06
C LEU A 457 -16.11 27.37 -23.55
N LEU A 458 -16.77 28.36 -24.15
CA LEU A 458 -17.14 28.38 -25.58
C LEU A 458 -15.96 28.65 -26.51
N GLU A 459 -14.94 29.38 -26.06
CA GLU A 459 -13.65 29.49 -26.76
C GLU A 459 -12.96 28.12 -26.86
N LEU A 460 -13.00 27.33 -25.78
CA LEU A 460 -12.41 25.99 -25.74
C LEU A 460 -13.23 24.94 -26.50
N ASN A 461 -14.55 25.04 -26.43
CA ASN A 461 -15.47 24.16 -27.17
C ASN A 461 -16.72 24.93 -27.60
N PRO A 462 -16.75 25.37 -28.88
CA PRO A 462 -17.87 26.14 -29.42
C PRO A 462 -19.19 25.37 -29.46
N ASP A 463 -19.23 24.04 -29.45
CA ASP A 463 -20.47 23.28 -29.71
C ASP A 463 -21.28 22.95 -28.45
N LEU A 464 -20.88 23.48 -27.29
CA LEU A 464 -21.56 23.23 -26.03
C LEU A 464 -22.86 24.03 -25.89
N SER A 465 -23.97 23.42 -26.31
CA SER A 465 -25.29 24.04 -26.22
C SER A 465 -25.67 24.47 -24.78
N GLY A 466 -25.30 23.66 -23.79
CA GLY A 466 -25.50 24.00 -22.38
C GLY A 466 -24.71 25.25 -21.93
N ALA A 467 -23.52 25.47 -22.47
CA ALA A 467 -22.70 26.65 -22.16
C ALA A 467 -23.30 27.92 -22.74
N ARG A 468 -23.81 27.87 -23.99
CA ARG A 468 -24.55 29.00 -24.60
C ARG A 468 -25.81 29.33 -23.80
N TYR A 469 -26.55 28.33 -23.35
CA TYR A 469 -27.71 28.54 -22.47
C TYR A 469 -27.31 29.19 -21.14
N GLY A 470 -26.22 28.73 -20.51
CA GLY A 470 -25.66 29.33 -19.29
C GLY A 470 -25.23 30.79 -19.46
N LEU A 471 -24.54 31.09 -20.57
CA LEU A 471 -24.16 32.46 -20.94
C LEU A 471 -25.39 33.34 -21.13
N GLY A 472 -26.36 32.90 -21.94
CA GLY A 472 -27.61 33.65 -22.17
C GLY A 472 -28.39 33.94 -20.89
N ARG A 473 -28.45 32.97 -19.95
CA ARG A 473 -29.04 33.21 -18.63
C ARG A 473 -28.27 34.22 -17.79
N SER A 474 -26.95 34.21 -17.84
CA SER A 474 -26.12 35.13 -17.06
C SER A 474 -26.24 36.56 -17.62
N LEU A 475 -26.23 36.72 -18.93
CA LEU A 475 -26.47 38.01 -19.62
C LEU A 475 -27.86 38.57 -19.33
N ALA A 476 -28.89 37.72 -19.30
CA ALA A 476 -30.25 38.11 -18.92
C ALA A 476 -30.31 38.73 -17.51
N GLN A 477 -29.59 38.16 -16.54
CA GLN A 477 -29.52 38.68 -15.17
C GLN A 477 -28.71 39.97 -15.05
N LEU A 478 -27.82 40.25 -16.02
CA LEU A 478 -27.10 41.51 -16.16
C LEU A 478 -27.88 42.57 -16.96
N SER A 479 -29.15 42.30 -17.28
CA SER A 479 -30.00 43.15 -18.12
C SER A 479 -29.46 43.39 -19.54
N GLN A 480 -28.55 42.54 -20.03
CA GLN A 480 -28.01 42.58 -21.39
C GLN A 480 -28.92 41.77 -22.34
N VAL A 481 -30.17 42.23 -22.48
CA VAL A 481 -31.28 41.48 -23.12
C VAL A 481 -31.01 41.12 -24.58
N ASP A 482 -30.42 42.03 -25.36
CA ASP A 482 -30.15 41.81 -26.78
C ASP A 482 -29.10 40.72 -27.01
N GLU A 483 -28.01 40.74 -26.24
CA GLU A 483 -26.96 39.73 -26.32
C GLU A 483 -27.47 38.37 -25.81
N ALA A 484 -28.23 38.38 -24.70
CA ALA A 484 -28.87 37.18 -24.16
C ALA A 484 -29.79 36.51 -25.20
N THR A 485 -30.65 37.29 -25.86
CA THR A 485 -31.57 36.81 -26.90
C THR A 485 -30.81 36.22 -28.08
N ARG A 486 -29.78 36.92 -28.56
CA ARG A 486 -28.94 36.46 -29.69
C ARG A 486 -28.26 35.13 -29.39
N VAL A 487 -27.62 35.00 -28.22
CA VAL A 487 -26.90 33.78 -27.82
C VAL A 487 -27.86 32.60 -27.65
N LEU A 488 -29.04 32.84 -27.08
CA LEU A 488 -30.06 31.80 -26.86
C LEU A 488 -30.71 31.32 -28.17
N SER A 489 -31.08 32.24 -29.07
CA SER A 489 -31.68 31.88 -30.36
C SER A 489 -30.70 31.14 -31.28
N ALA A 490 -29.39 31.46 -31.22
CA ALA A 490 -28.37 30.79 -32.04
C ALA A 490 -28.19 29.29 -31.72
N VAL A 491 -28.73 28.81 -30.61
CA VAL A 491 -28.55 27.42 -30.13
C VAL A 491 -29.86 26.65 -29.96
N GLU A 492 -31.01 27.31 -30.12
CA GLU A 492 -32.33 26.70 -29.90
C GLU A 492 -32.54 25.43 -30.75
N ASP A 493 -32.24 25.51 -32.05
CA ASP A 493 -32.45 24.42 -32.98
C ASP A 493 -31.41 23.29 -32.83
N LYS A 494 -30.22 23.61 -32.31
CA LYS A 494 -29.13 22.66 -32.05
C LYS A 494 -29.19 22.00 -30.67
N ALA A 495 -30.07 22.47 -29.79
CA ALA A 495 -30.25 21.92 -28.45
C ALA A 495 -31.13 20.66 -28.47
N ASP A 496 -30.87 19.75 -27.52
CA ASP A 496 -31.75 18.61 -27.25
C ASP A 496 -33.15 19.10 -26.81
N PRO A 497 -34.21 18.27 -26.90
CA PRO A 497 -35.58 18.70 -26.60
C PRO A 497 -35.77 19.35 -25.22
N MET A 498 -35.06 18.85 -24.19
CA MET A 498 -35.19 19.35 -22.82
C MET A 498 -34.52 20.73 -22.67
N LEU A 499 -33.32 20.90 -23.23
CA LEU A 499 -32.62 22.17 -23.22
C LEU A 499 -33.34 23.21 -24.12
N ARG A 500 -33.87 22.79 -25.27
CA ARG A 500 -34.66 23.65 -26.17
C ARG A 500 -35.89 24.22 -25.47
N ALA A 501 -36.62 23.40 -24.69
CA ALA A 501 -37.76 23.87 -23.90
C ALA A 501 -37.35 24.96 -22.89
N LYS A 502 -36.20 24.78 -22.21
CA LYS A 502 -35.65 25.77 -21.27
C LYS A 502 -35.24 27.07 -21.97
N ILE A 503 -34.61 26.98 -23.14
CA ILE A 503 -34.24 28.13 -23.98
C ILE A 503 -35.47 28.93 -24.39
N ARG A 504 -36.50 28.26 -24.92
CA ARG A 504 -37.77 28.90 -25.32
C ARG A 504 -38.45 29.63 -24.18
N LEU A 505 -38.48 29.02 -22.99
CA LEU A 505 -39.04 29.65 -21.80
C LEU A 505 -38.27 30.92 -21.43
N GLN A 506 -36.93 30.88 -21.46
CA GLN A 506 -36.11 32.03 -21.15
C GLN A 506 -36.28 33.16 -22.19
N LEU A 507 -36.32 32.83 -23.48
CA LEU A 507 -36.58 33.79 -24.56
C LEU A 507 -37.96 34.45 -24.43
N ARG A 508 -38.99 33.72 -24.00
CA ARG A 508 -40.31 34.30 -23.73
C ARG A 508 -40.27 35.31 -22.59
N LYS A 509 -39.57 35.01 -21.49
CA LYS A 509 -39.39 35.94 -20.36
C LYS A 509 -38.69 37.24 -20.78
N LEU A 510 -37.61 37.11 -21.56
CA LEU A 510 -36.89 38.27 -22.09
C LEU A 510 -37.76 39.14 -22.99
N LYS A 511 -38.71 38.56 -23.74
CA LYS A 511 -39.66 39.32 -24.56
C LYS A 511 -40.76 40.01 -23.74
N SER A 512 -41.18 39.45 -22.60
CA SER A 512 -42.19 40.07 -21.74
C SER A 512 -41.65 41.24 -20.92
N ASP A 513 -40.38 41.21 -20.52
CA ASP A 513 -39.73 42.30 -19.77
C ASP A 513 -39.40 43.53 -20.63
N VAL A 514 -39.45 43.39 -21.96
CA VAL A 514 -39.19 44.49 -22.94
C VAL A 514 -40.47 45.26 -23.29
N SER A 515 -41.61 44.96 -22.66
CA SER A 515 -42.84 45.77 -22.80
C SER A 515 -42.86 46.90 -21.76
N PRO A 516 -42.53 48.15 -22.12
CA PRO A 516 -42.74 49.27 -21.20
C PRO A 516 -44.24 49.47 -20.99
N CYS A 517 -44.68 49.41 -19.73
CA CYS A 517 -46.03 49.77 -19.33
C CYS A 517 -46.16 51.30 -19.41
N TYR A 518 -46.41 51.84 -20.60
CA TYR A 518 -46.81 53.24 -20.73
C TYR A 518 -48.30 53.36 -20.38
N ILE A 519 -48.60 53.93 -19.21
CA ILE A 519 -49.93 54.53 -18.98
C ILE A 519 -49.98 55.77 -19.86
N LYS A 520 -50.82 55.73 -20.91
CA LYS A 520 -51.12 56.90 -21.73
C LYS A 520 -52.02 57.82 -20.91
N LEU A 521 -51.46 58.87 -20.30
CA LEU A 521 -52.27 59.96 -19.75
C LEU A 521 -52.78 60.78 -20.93
N GLU A 522 -54.10 60.76 -21.15
CA GLU A 522 -54.73 61.68 -22.09
C GLU A 522 -54.65 63.11 -21.54
N PRO A 523 -54.25 64.12 -22.34
CA PRO A 523 -54.21 65.49 -21.89
C PRO A 523 -55.64 66.03 -21.72
N ALA A 524 -55.91 66.63 -20.56
CA ALA A 524 -57.14 67.36 -20.30
C ALA A 524 -57.29 68.52 -21.29
N ASN A 525 -58.36 68.49 -22.09
CA ASN A 525 -58.75 69.61 -22.94
C ASN A 525 -59.18 70.80 -22.08
N ALA A 526 -58.27 71.77 -21.94
CA ALA A 526 -58.60 73.14 -21.58
C ALA A 526 -58.82 73.96 -22.86
N GLY A 527 -60.08 74.22 -23.18
CA GLY A 527 -60.51 75.19 -24.19
C GLY A 527 -61.39 76.25 -23.54
N VAL A 528 -60.83 77.45 -23.38
CA VAL A 528 -61.42 78.62 -22.73
C VAL A 528 -62.28 79.42 -23.73
N SER A 529 -63.45 79.89 -23.29
CA SER A 529 -64.08 81.22 -23.51
C SER A 529 -65.60 81.08 -23.30
N ARG A 530 -66.33 81.93 -22.57
CA ARG A 530 -66.40 83.40 -22.65
C ARG A 530 -67.12 83.94 -21.40
N LEU A 531 -66.74 85.15 -20.99
CA LEU A 531 -67.34 85.99 -19.94
C LEU A 531 -68.78 86.43 -20.25
N GLU A 532 -69.60 86.59 -19.20
CA GLU A 532 -70.50 87.74 -18.90
C GLU A 532 -71.17 87.52 -17.51
N ARG A 533 -70.75 88.24 -16.46
CA ARG A 533 -71.44 89.36 -15.75
C ARG A 533 -72.87 89.05 -15.26
N MET A 534 -73.05 88.99 -13.93
CA MET A 534 -73.83 89.94 -13.07
C MET A 534 -75.36 89.71 -13.17
N ASP A 535 -76.14 89.54 -12.09
CA ASP A 535 -76.24 90.35 -10.87
C ASP A 535 -76.91 89.60 -9.70
N ALA A 536 -76.64 90.14 -8.50
CA ALA A 536 -77.41 90.17 -7.24
C ALA A 536 -77.84 88.87 -6.53
#